data_AF-A0A969QKQ6-F1
#
_entry.id   AF-A0A969QKQ6-F1
#
_cell.length_a   1.000
_cell.length_b   1.000
_cell.length_c   1.000
_cell.angle_alpha   90.00
_cell.angle_beta   90.00
_cell.angle_gamma   90.00
#
_symmetry.space_group_name_H-M   'P 1'
#
loop_
_entity.id
_entity.type
_entity.pdbx_description
1 polymer ?
#
loop_
_entity_poly.entity_id
_entity_poly.type
_entity_poly.pdbx_seq_one_letter_code
_entity_poly.pdbx_strand_id
1 'polypeptide(L)' 'MSLNRRPEMTDLYTQLLEAWKQAGGTVFMNFSDIARPSKWGSWGALEFVGQARSPKYNALINFIDRNS' A
#
# COMPACT_ATOMS: atom_id res chain seq x y z
N MET A 1 16.16 2.39 -0.66
CA MET A 1 14.84 1.84 -1.04
C MET A 1 14.40 0.60 -0.27
N SER A 2 15.29 -0.10 0.43
CA SER A 2 14.96 -1.34 1.17
C SER A 2 13.83 -1.20 2.19
N LEU A 3 13.67 -0.02 2.82
CA LEU A 3 12.64 0.22 3.82
C LEU A 3 11.22 -0.08 3.31
N ASN A 4 10.88 0.29 2.08
CA ASN A 4 9.53 0.07 1.52
C ASN A 4 9.22 -1.41 1.20
N ARG A 5 10.25 -2.26 1.18
CA ARG A 5 10.14 -3.70 0.87
C ARG A 5 10.12 -4.57 2.12
N ARG A 6 10.36 -3.96 3.29
CA ARG A 6 10.34 -4.64 4.58
C ARG A 6 8.94 -5.13 4.91
N PRO A 7 8.78 -6.34 5.48
CA PRO A 7 7.47 -6.90 5.80
C PRO A 7 6.66 -6.00 6.74
N GLU A 8 7.31 -5.27 7.65
CA GLU A 8 6.69 -4.34 8.61
C GLU A 8 5.97 -3.17 7.92
N MET A 9 6.30 -2.87 6.67
CA MET A 9 5.55 -1.87 5.89
C MET A 9 4.12 -2.31 5.62
N THR A 10 3.84 -3.62 5.57
CA THR A 10 2.47 -4.13 5.46
C THR A 10 1.65 -3.70 6.68
N ASP A 11 2.24 -3.83 7.87
CA ASP A 11 1.57 -3.50 9.13
C ASP A 11 1.32 -1.99 9.25
N LEU A 12 2.31 -1.18 8.88
CA LEU A 12 2.17 0.29 8.88
C LEU A 12 1.09 0.76 7.90
N TYR A 13 1.04 0.18 6.70
CA TYR A 13 0.02 0.55 5.71
C TYR A 13 -1.37 0.05 6.12
N THR A 14 -1.44 -1.10 6.80
CA THR A 14 -2.69 -1.60 7.40
C THR A 14 -3.18 -0.63 8.48
N GLN A 15 -2.30 -0.20 9.39
CA GLN A 15 -2.64 0.78 10.42
C GLN A 15 -3.14 2.10 9.81
N LEU A 16 -2.50 2.59 8.75
CA LEU A 16 -2.93 3.78 8.01
C LEU A 16 -4.37 3.64 7.49
N LEU A 17 -4.67 2.54 6.80
CA LEU A 17 -5.98 2.30 6.19
C LEU A 17 -7.08 2.14 7.24
N GLU A 18 -6.81 1.39 8.31
CA GLU A 18 -7.75 1.23 9.42
C GLU A 18 -8.01 2.54 10.16
N ALA A 19 -6.96 3.31 10.45
CA ALA A 19 -7.10 4.62 11.08
C ALA A 19 -7.89 5.60 10.19
N TRP A 20 -7.67 5.56 8.87
CA TRP A 20 -8.44 6.36 7.92
C TRP A 20 -9.93 6.01 7.96
N LYS A 21 -10.26 4.72 7.91
CA LYS A 21 -11.65 4.25 8.03
C LYS A 21 -12.28 4.67 9.36
N GLN A 22 -11.57 4.48 10.47
CA GLN A 22 -12.04 4.86 11.81
C GLN A 22 -12.28 6.37 11.95
N ALA A 23 -11.51 7.19 11.24
CA ALA A 23 -11.71 8.64 11.17
C ALA A 23 -12.94 9.07 10.34
N GLY A 24 -13.74 8.12 9.82
CA GLY A 24 -14.92 8.39 9.00
C GLY A 24 -14.65 8.47 7.51
N GLY A 25 -13.49 7.97 7.05
CA GLY A 25 -13.16 7.91 5.64
C GLY A 25 -14.09 7.01 4.83
N THR A 26 -14.56 7.51 3.69
CA THR A 26 -15.51 6.78 2.82
C THR A 26 -14.84 6.19 1.59
N VAL A 27 -14.03 6.97 0.89
CA VAL A 27 -13.28 6.56 -0.31
C VAL A 27 -11.80 6.83 -0.09
N PHE A 28 -10.98 5.80 -0.26
CA PHE A 28 -9.52 5.90 -0.27
C PHE A 28 -9.00 5.60 -1.68
N MET A 29 -8.17 6.50 -2.24
CA MET A 29 -7.56 6.29 -3.55
C MET A 29 -6.05 6.11 -3.41
N ASN A 30 -5.58 4.88 -3.62
CA ASN A 30 -4.16 4.65 -3.87
C ASN A 30 -3.85 5.01 -5.33
N PHE A 31 -3.33 6.22 -5.55
CA PHE A 31 -3.21 6.81 -6.88
C PHE A 31 -2.26 6.06 -7.84
N SER A 32 -1.17 5.49 -7.34
CA SER A 32 -0.15 4.82 -8.16
C SER A 32 -0.21 3.31 -8.01
N ASP A 33 -0.57 2.60 -9.08
CA ASP A 33 -0.55 1.13 -9.11
C ASP A 33 0.90 0.61 -9.23
N ILE A 34 1.53 0.78 -10.40
CA ILE A 34 2.90 0.29 -10.66
C ILE A 34 3.84 1.47 -10.93
N ALA A 35 4.82 1.69 -10.05
CA ALA A 35 5.82 2.74 -10.24
C ALA A 35 7.15 2.39 -9.57
N ARG A 36 8.25 2.56 -10.31
CA ARG A 36 9.59 2.39 -9.75
C ARG A 36 9.84 3.45 -8.67
N PRO A 37 10.43 3.07 -7.53
CA PRO A 37 10.83 4.04 -6.52
C PRO A 37 11.83 5.08 -7.08
N SER A 38 11.74 6.33 -6.64
CA SER A 38 12.65 7.43 -7.01
C SER A 38 13.14 8.20 -5.79
N LYS A 39 14.01 9.21 -6.00
CA LYS A 39 14.42 10.15 -4.93
C LYS A 39 13.26 10.92 -4.30
N TRP A 40 12.12 11.02 -5.00
CA TRP A 40 10.91 11.69 -4.52
C TRP A 40 9.96 10.76 -3.78
N GLY A 41 10.25 9.46 -3.72
CA GLY A 41 9.45 8.49 -2.96
C GLY A 41 9.22 7.17 -3.70
N SER A 42 8.56 6.25 -2.98
CA SER A 42 8.08 4.96 -3.50
C SER A 42 6.56 4.96 -3.39
N TRP A 43 5.88 5.28 -4.49
CA TRP A 43 4.44 5.53 -4.48
C TRP A 43 3.62 4.37 -5.04
N GLY A 44 4.19 3.58 -5.97
CA GLY A 44 3.50 2.42 -6.55
C GLY A 44 3.14 1.38 -5.48
N ALA A 45 1.94 0.80 -5.58
CA ALA A 45 1.61 -0.43 -4.87
C ALA A 45 2.58 -1.55 -5.28
N LEU A 46 2.96 -1.62 -6.56
CA LEU A 46 4.02 -2.47 -7.10
C LEU A 46 5.15 -1.61 -7.70
N GLU A 47 6.35 -2.18 -7.78
CA GLU A 47 7.54 -1.50 -8.30
C GLU A 47 7.83 -1.83 -9.78
N PHE A 48 7.29 -2.93 -10.30
CA PHE A 48 7.39 -3.35 -11.71
C PHE A 48 6.26 -4.33 -12.09
N VAL A 49 5.98 -4.45 -13.40
CA VAL A 49 4.81 -5.18 -13.95
C VAL A 49 4.73 -6.66 -13.54
N GLY A 50 5.87 -7.35 -13.47
CA GLY A 50 5.91 -8.76 -13.08
C GLY A 50 5.93 -9.02 -11.57
N GLN A 51 5.81 -7.99 -10.74
CA GLN A 51 5.87 -8.14 -9.29
C GLN A 51 4.55 -8.71 -8.76
N ALA A 52 4.57 -9.95 -8.30
CA ALA A 52 3.35 -10.60 -7.80
C ALA A 52 2.80 -9.96 -6.51
N ARG A 53 3.70 -9.52 -5.61
CA ARG A 53 3.34 -8.95 -4.30
C ARG A 53 4.35 -7.91 -3.82
N SER A 54 3.87 -6.98 -3.00
CA SER A 54 4.69 -6.05 -2.21
C SER A 54 4.00 -5.82 -0.85
N PRO A 55 4.72 -5.30 0.16
CA PRO A 55 4.09 -4.94 1.44
C PRO A 55 2.88 -3.99 1.28
N LYS A 56 3.01 -2.94 0.46
CA LYS A 56 1.93 -1.98 0.20
C LYS A 56 0.76 -2.62 -0.55
N TYR A 57 1.06 -3.39 -1.59
CA TYR A 57 0.04 -4.11 -2.37
C TYR A 57 -0.75 -5.07 -1.49
N ASN A 58 -0.06 -5.86 -0.66
CA ASN A 58 -0.71 -6.80 0.24
C ASN A 58 -1.64 -6.09 1.22
N ALA A 59 -1.21 -4.97 1.81
CA ALA A 59 -2.07 -4.21 2.72
C ALA A 59 -3.32 -3.65 2.03
N LEU A 60 -3.18 -3.14 0.80
CA LEU A 60 -4.32 -2.64 0.01
C LEU A 60 -5.33 -3.75 -0.30
N ILE A 61 -4.87 -4.88 -0.83
CA ILE A 61 -5.76 -6.02 -1.17
C ILE A 61 -6.39 -6.59 0.10
N ASN A 62 -5.62 -6.82 1.16
CA ASN A 62 -6.16 -7.30 2.43
C ASN A 62 -7.22 -6.34 3.01
N PHE A 63 -7.02 -5.03 2.88
CA PHE A 63 -8.02 -4.06 3.33
C PHE A 63 -9.28 -4.11 2.46
N ILE A 64 -9.14 -4.22 1.13
CA ILE A 64 -10.28 -4.39 0.23
C ILE A 64 -11.07 -5.64 0.59
N ASP A 65 -10.41 -6.80 0.70
CA ASP A 65 -11.06 -8.10 0.99
C ASP A 65 -11.79 -8.11 2.34
N ARG A 66 -11.36 -7.31 3.32
CA ARG A 66 -12.00 -7.18 4.65
C ARG A 66 -13.18 -6.21 4.66
N ASN A 67 -13.35 -5.41 3.60
CA ASN A 67 -14.31 -4.31 3.55
C ASN A 67 -15.20 -4.34 2.28
N SER A 68 -15.11 -5.41 1.48
CA SER A 68 -15.93 -5.69 0.31
C SER A 68 -17.24 -6.38 0.66
#